data_AF-A0A2S8YDL0-F1
#
_entry.id   AF-A0A2S8YDL0-F1
#
_cell.length_a   1.000
_cell.length_b   1.000
_cell.length_c   1.000
_cell.angle_alpha   90.00
_cell.angle_beta   90.00
_cell.angle_gamma   90.00
#
_symmetry.space_group_name_H-M   'P 1'
#
loop_
_entity.id
_entity.type
_entity.pdbx_description
1 polymer ?
#
loop_
_entity_poly.entity_id
_entity_poly.type
_entity_poly.pdbx_seq_one_letter_code
_entity_poly.pdbx_strand_id
1 'polypeptide(L)' 'MARDKAKDDLHFNCSQKHETDYVAGLYPEKHKQDVKDLLSKACKENTLKNSTHKQVYALIELELGHKLA' A
#
# COMPACT_ATOMS: atom_id res chain seq x y z
N MET A 1 -13.97 -15.75 -5.66
CA MET A 1 -12.51 -15.57 -5.50
C MET A 1 -12.29 -14.94 -4.12
N ALA A 2 -11.98 -15.77 -3.13
CA ALA A 2 -11.72 -15.33 -1.76
C ALA A 2 -10.35 -14.68 -1.73
N ARG A 3 -10.28 -13.36 -1.94
CA ARG A 3 -9.04 -12.61 -1.69
C ARG A 3 -8.86 -12.57 -0.18
N ASP A 4 -7.87 -13.33 0.30
CA ASP A 4 -7.40 -13.47 1.69
C ASP A 4 -7.52 -12.18 2.52
N LYS A 5 -8.66 -11.98 3.19
CA LYS A 5 -8.82 -10.90 4.19
C LYS A 5 -7.81 -11.01 5.33
N ALA A 6 -7.26 -12.19 5.58
CA ALA A 6 -6.32 -12.46 6.67
C ALA A 6 -4.97 -11.76 6.50
N LYS A 7 -4.60 -11.34 5.28
CA LYS A 7 -3.34 -10.63 5.04
C LYS A 7 -3.47 -9.12 5.18
N ASP A 8 -4.67 -8.56 5.02
CA ASP A 8 -4.89 -7.11 5.08
C ASP A 8 -4.80 -6.54 6.51
N ASP A 9 -4.97 -7.40 7.52
CA ASP A 9 -4.83 -7.04 8.93
C ASP A 9 -3.35 -7.14 9.40
N LEU A 10 -2.43 -7.58 8.54
CA LEU A 10 -0.99 -7.53 8.82
C LEU A 10 -0.46 -6.09 8.67
N HIS A 11 0.49 -5.73 9.53
CA HIS A 11 1.20 -4.46 9.47
C HIS A 11 2.05 -4.40 8.21
N PHE A 12 1.95 -3.27 7.51
CA PHE A 12 2.78 -2.96 6.36
C PHE A 12 4.18 -2.58 6.82
N ASN A 13 5.21 -3.31 6.39
CA ASN A 13 6.59 -3.01 6.72
C ASN A 13 7.30 -2.26 5.59
N CYS A 14 7.54 -0.98 5.84
CA CYS A 14 8.34 -0.11 5.00
C CYS A 14 9.76 -0.61 4.68
N SER A 15 10.33 -1.49 5.52
CA SER A 15 11.66 -2.07 5.30
C SER A 15 11.62 -3.29 4.38
N GLN A 16 10.44 -3.83 4.10
CA GLN A 16 10.25 -4.98 3.22
C GLN A 16 9.82 -4.52 1.84
N LYS A 17 10.78 -4.42 0.92
CA LYS A 17 10.54 -4.00 -0.47
C LYS A 17 9.44 -4.82 -1.16
N HIS A 18 9.35 -6.11 -0.84
CA HIS A 18 8.34 -7.00 -1.42
C HIS A 18 6.90 -6.65 -0.99
N GLU A 19 6.69 -6.00 0.15
CA GLU A 19 5.36 -5.49 0.53
C GLU A 19 4.96 -4.31 -0.34
N THR A 20 5.88 -3.36 -0.57
CA THR A 20 5.65 -2.25 -1.49
C THR A 20 5.34 -2.74 -2.89
N ASP A 21 6.10 -3.73 -3.38
CA ASP A 21 5.85 -4.35 -4.69
C ASP A 21 4.51 -5.12 -4.74
N TYR A 22 4.12 -5.78 -3.65
CA TYR A 22 2.82 -6.45 -3.53
C TYR A 22 1.67 -5.45 -3.59
N VAL A 23 1.71 -4.41 -2.76
CA VAL A 23 0.69 -3.35 -2.72
C VAL A 23 0.60 -2.64 -4.08
N ALA A 24 1.73 -2.24 -4.64
CA ALA A 24 1.76 -1.59 -5.95
C ALA A 24 1.24 -2.51 -7.06
N GLY A 25 1.46 -3.83 -6.95
CA GLY A 25 0.94 -4.83 -7.88
C GLY A 25 -0.59 -4.99 -7.86
N LEU A 26 -1.28 -4.49 -6.83
CA LEU A 26 -2.75 -4.47 -6.77
C LEU A 26 -3.37 -3.32 -7.59
N TYR A 27 -2.55 -2.35 -7.98
CA TYR A 27 -2.99 -1.22 -8.78
C TYR A 27 -2.62 -1.40 -10.25
N PRO A 28 -3.35 -0.75 -11.17
CA PRO A 28 -2.99 -0.74 -12.59
C PRO A 28 -1.56 -0.23 -12.78
N GLU A 29 -0.85 -0.73 -13.79
CA GLU A 29 0.56 -0.37 -14.06
C GLU A 29 0.79 1.14 -14.14
N LYS A 30 -0.19 1.89 -14.67
CA LYS A 30 -0.18 3.36 -14.73
C LYS A 30 -0.08 4.06 -13.36
N HIS A 31 -0.50 3.42 -12.28
CA HIS A 31 -0.50 3.96 -10.91
C HIS A 31 0.52 3.25 -10.01
N LYS A 32 1.16 2.20 -10.52
CA LYS A 32 2.11 1.37 -9.79
C LYS A 32 3.33 2.17 -9.33
N GLN A 33 3.78 3.12 -10.16
CA GLN A 33 4.89 4.01 -9.83
C GLN A 33 4.48 5.04 -8.76
N ASP A 34 3.34 5.71 -8.96
CA ASP A 34 2.80 6.70 -8.01
C ASP A 34 2.59 6.09 -6.61
N VAL A 35 2.05 4.87 -6.55
CA VAL A 35 1.87 4.13 -5.30
C VAL A 35 3.21 3.81 -4.64
N LYS A 36 4.24 3.38 -5.39
CA LYS A 36 5.57 3.11 -4.83
C LYS A 36 6.23 4.36 -4.25
N ASP A 37 6.11 5.49 -4.94
CA ASP A 37 6.66 6.77 -4.50
C ASP A 37 5.91 7.29 -3.27
N LEU A 38 4.58 7.20 -3.26
CA LEU A 38 3.73 7.53 -2.11
C LEU A 38 4.09 6.69 -0.88
N LEU A 39 4.17 5.36 -1.04
CA LEU A 39 4.54 4.44 0.03
C LEU A 39 5.94 4.75 0.56
N SER A 40 6.92 4.97 -0.32
CA SER A 40 8.28 5.34 0.11
C SER A 40 8.30 6.66 0.88
N LYS A 41 7.51 7.65 0.46
CA LYS A 41 7.40 8.94 1.15
C LYS A 41 6.73 8.79 2.51
N ALA A 42 5.57 8.14 2.57
CA ALA A 42 4.83 7.89 3.79
C ALA A 42 5.60 7.02 4.79
N CYS A 43 6.46 6.12 4.31
CA CYS A 43 7.41 5.38 5.12
C CYS A 43 8.49 6.27 5.73
N LYS A 44 9.07 7.20 4.96
CA LYS A 44 10.04 8.18 5.48
C LYS A 44 9.41 9.12 6.51
N GLU A 45 8.17 9.54 6.28
CA GLU A 45 7.41 10.40 7.18
C GLU A 45 6.90 9.68 8.44
N ASN A 46 7.20 8.37 8.60
CA ASN A 46 6.70 7.51 9.68
C ASN A 46 5.17 7.42 9.76
N THR A 47 4.44 7.89 8.75
CA THR A 47 2.98 7.80 8.66
C THR A 47 2.50 6.36 8.59
N LEU A 48 3.31 5.48 7.98
CA LEU A 48 3.03 4.03 7.83
C LEU A 48 3.67 3.14 8.91
N LYS A 49 4.31 3.71 9.94
CA LYS A 49 5.15 2.96 10.90
C LYS A 49 4.39 1.88 11.68
N ASN A 50 3.09 2.05 11.89
CA ASN A 50 2.20 1.07 12.53
C ASN A 50 0.90 0.89 11.73
N SER A 51 0.98 1.09 10.41
CA SER A 51 -0.20 0.98 9.57
C SER A 51 -0.38 -0.43 9.07
N THR A 52 -1.62 -0.88 9.02
CA THR A 52 -1.99 -2.13 8.33
C THR A 52 -2.11 -1.90 6.84
N HIS A 53 -2.08 -2.98 6.06
CA HIS A 53 -2.37 -2.93 4.62
C HIS A 53 -3.70 -2.22 4.32
N LYS A 54 -4.73 -2.43 5.14
CA LYS A 54 -5.99 -1.66 5.06
C LYS A 54 -5.79 -0.15 5.13
N GLN A 55 -5.01 0.31 6.11
CA GLN A 55 -4.74 1.74 6.26
C GLN A 55 -3.91 2.28 5.11
N VAL A 56 -2.96 1.47 4.62
CA VAL A 56 -2.19 1.79 3.42
C VAL A 56 -3.10 1.98 2.21
N TYR A 57 -4.05 1.07 1.97
CA TYR A 57 -5.00 1.19 0.87
C TYR A 57 -5.89 2.42 1.02
N ALA A 58 -6.40 2.69 2.24
CA ALA A 58 -7.18 3.88 2.51
C ALA A 58 -6.38 5.17 2.25
N LEU A 59 -5.09 5.18 2.60
CA LEU A 59 -4.20 6.32 2.35
C LEU A 59 -3.93 6.50 0.85
N ILE A 60 -3.70 5.42 0.11
CA ILE A 60 -3.57 5.47 -1.36
C ILE A 60 -4.87 5.98 -2.01
N GLU A 61 -6.02 5.53 -1.54
CA GLU A 61 -7.32 5.99 -2.04
C GLU A 61 -7.56 7.46 -1.69
N LEU A 62 -7.14 7.93 -0.51
CA LEU A 62 -7.27 9.33 -0.09
C LEU A 62 -6.32 10.27 -0.86
N GLU A 63 -5.05 9.89 -1.00
CA GLU A 63 -4.01 10.74 -1.61
C GLU A 63 -4.07 10.71 -3.14
N LEU A 64 -4.27 9.53 -3.73
CA LEU A 64 -4.23 9.33 -5.18
C LEU A 64 -5.62 9.13 -5.80
N GLY A 65 -6.68 8.91 -5.01
CA GLY A 65 -8.02 8.62 -5.55
C GLY A 65 -8.11 7.26 -6.25
N HIS A 66 -7.14 6.36 -6.03
CA HIS A 66 -7.10 5.06 -6.69
C HIS A 66 -7.81 4.00 -5.86
N LYS A 67 -8.85 3.40 -6.43
CA LYS A 67 -9.46 2.19 -5.87
C LYS A 67 -8.69 0.96 -6.33
N LEU A 68 -8.54 0.01 -5.41
CA LEU A 68 -8.05 -1.34 -5.72
C LEU A 68 -8.87 -1.93 -6.87
N ALA A 69 -8.18 -2.53 -7.84
CA ALA A 69 -8.78 -3.12 -9.04
C ALA A 69 -9.13 -4.62 -8.87
#